data_AF-A0A662ZC59-F1
#
_entry.id   AF-A0A662ZC59-F1
#
_cell.length_a   1.000
_cell.length_b   1.000
_cell.length_c   1.000
_cell.angle_alpha   90.00
_cell.angle_beta   90.00
_cell.angle_gamma   90.00
#
_symmetry.space_group_name_H-M   'P 1'
#
loop_
_entity.id
_entity.type
_entity.pdbx_description
1 polymer ?
#
loop_
_entity_poly.entity_id
_entity_poly.type
_entity_poly.pdbx_seq_one_letter_code
_entity_poly.pdbx_strand_id
1 'polypeptide(L)'
;MLKLFIPIGVALALLSGCKNTASQDNNLDAGRVASSIRKNRTTLSEAMLKIGEPVFISETKDGKRIAGFNLENKAFTEDYSNNIINGTMTFGEKSTLIPKITKNIFLELDENNVITGFKLAGSAWVERKYFFIRNEARIPLDLDEILNKKEFTADYIYTKHQKLLAQNKYNSRKEENSSTYKDCEYKCQLFKNANDLYGTLYEIPASSIQELPGHNY
;
A
#
# COMPACT_ATOMS: atom_id res chain seq x y z
N MET A 1 32.10 -1.17 -58.70
CA MET A 1 30.84 -1.56 -58.04
C MET A 1 31.18 -2.32 -56.77
N LEU A 2 30.93 -1.74 -55.60
CA LEU A 2 30.79 -2.47 -54.34
C LEU A 2 29.98 -1.57 -53.40
N LYS A 3 28.70 -1.90 -53.19
CA LYS A 3 27.79 -1.19 -52.29
C LYS A 3 28.08 -1.64 -50.86
N LEU A 4 28.68 -0.76 -50.05
CA LEU A 4 28.86 -0.99 -48.62
C LEU A 4 27.54 -0.63 -47.91
N PHE A 5 26.76 -1.65 -47.56
CA PHE A 5 25.61 -1.49 -46.67
C PHE A 5 26.15 -1.39 -45.23
N ILE A 6 25.98 -0.22 -44.62
CA ILE A 6 26.19 -0.03 -43.18
C ILE A 6 24.87 -0.38 -42.48
N PRO A 7 24.77 -1.44 -41.69
CA PRO A 7 23.62 -1.62 -40.81
C PRO A 7 23.76 -0.62 -39.66
N ILE A 8 22.90 0.39 -39.64
CA ILE A 8 22.68 1.23 -38.46
C ILE A 8 21.95 0.35 -37.44
N GLY A 9 22.73 -0.39 -36.64
CA GLY A 9 22.25 -1.00 -35.42
C GLY A 9 21.98 0.11 -34.40
N VAL A 10 20.76 0.63 -34.38
CA VAL A 10 20.30 1.47 -33.27
C VAL A 10 20.20 0.55 -32.06
N ALA A 11 21.26 0.52 -31.27
CA ALA A 11 21.17 0.08 -29.89
C ALA A 11 20.21 1.06 -29.20
N LEU A 12 18.92 0.69 -29.13
CA LEU A 12 18.07 1.19 -28.06
C LEU A 12 18.70 0.66 -26.77
N ALA A 13 19.62 1.44 -26.23
CA ALA A 13 19.87 1.44 -24.81
C ALA A 13 18.51 1.72 -24.19
N LEU A 14 17.83 0.63 -23.79
CA LEU A 14 16.70 0.66 -22.91
C LEU A 14 17.11 1.57 -21.77
N LEU A 15 16.53 2.77 -21.77
CA LEU A 15 16.52 3.67 -20.64
C LEU A 15 15.89 2.85 -19.53
N SER A 16 16.73 2.15 -18.78
CA SER A 16 16.48 1.80 -17.40
C SER A 16 16.44 3.13 -16.64
N GLY A 17 15.36 3.88 -16.89
CA GLY A 17 14.99 5.06 -16.16
C GLY A 17 15.00 4.65 -14.70
N CYS A 18 15.92 5.28 -13.98
CA CYS A 18 16.29 5.05 -12.60
C CYS A 18 15.17 4.39 -11.77
N LYS A 19 15.34 3.09 -11.48
CA LYS A 19 14.70 2.47 -10.32
C LYS A 19 15.25 3.18 -9.08
N ASN A 20 14.56 4.22 -8.65
CA ASN A 20 14.72 4.81 -7.33
C ASN A 20 13.36 5.23 -6.79
N THR A 21 12.44 4.28 -6.67
CA THR A 21 11.39 4.36 -5.66
C THR A 21 11.88 3.65 -4.40
N ALA A 22 13.01 4.14 -3.87
CA ALA A 22 13.38 3.89 -2.51
C ALA A 22 12.26 4.47 -1.66
N SER A 23 11.35 3.60 -1.18
CA SER A 23 10.50 3.79 0.00
C SER A 23 10.31 5.26 0.38
N GLN A 24 9.71 6.06 -0.52
CA GLN A 24 9.37 7.41 -0.13
C GLN A 24 8.28 7.22 0.91
N ASP A 25 8.62 7.55 2.15
CA ASP A 25 7.68 7.92 3.19
C ASP A 25 6.93 9.15 2.65
N ASN A 26 6.07 8.93 1.66
CA ASN A 26 4.99 9.83 1.35
C ASN A 26 4.27 9.92 2.69
N ASN A 27 4.35 11.07 3.35
CA ASN A 27 3.56 11.37 4.55
C ASN A 27 2.45 12.32 4.10
N LEU A 28 1.68 11.87 3.11
CA LEU A 28 0.61 12.64 2.51
C LEU A 28 -0.63 12.54 3.39
N ASP A 29 -1.12 13.70 3.81
CA ASP A 29 -2.36 13.80 4.56
C ASP A 29 -3.54 13.34 3.70
N ALA A 30 -4.18 12.25 4.12
CA ALA A 30 -5.28 11.63 3.38
C ALA A 30 -6.48 12.58 3.19
N GLY A 31 -6.74 13.49 4.15
CA GLY A 31 -7.80 14.50 4.04
C GLY A 31 -7.47 15.56 2.99
N ARG A 32 -6.21 16.03 2.95
CA ARG A 32 -5.75 16.97 1.90
C ARG A 32 -5.78 16.33 0.52
N VAL A 33 -5.32 15.09 0.40
CA VAL A 33 -5.36 14.35 -0.87
C VAL A 33 -6.80 14.18 -1.34
N ALA A 34 -7.69 13.69 -0.48
CA ALA A 34 -9.09 13.48 -0.81
C ALA A 34 -9.80 14.77 -1.25
N SER A 35 -9.52 15.90 -0.60
CA SER A 35 -10.11 17.20 -0.98
C SER A 35 -9.55 17.78 -2.28
N SER A 36 -8.35 17.37 -2.70
CA SER A 36 -7.72 17.78 -3.96
C SER A 36 -8.25 17.04 -5.20
N ILE A 37 -8.93 15.90 -5.00
CA ILE A 37 -9.47 15.04 -6.05
C ILE A 37 -10.92 15.43 -6.31
N ARG A 38 -11.21 15.89 -7.53
CA ARG A 38 -12.57 16.23 -7.96
C ARG A 38 -13.13 15.09 -8.81
N LYS A 39 -14.17 14.41 -8.31
CA LYS A 39 -14.86 13.34 -9.04
C LYS A 39 -15.35 13.83 -10.41
N ASN A 40 -15.21 12.97 -11.41
CA ASN A 40 -15.57 13.18 -12.82
C ASN A 40 -14.85 14.39 -13.47
N ARG A 41 -13.74 14.85 -12.89
CA ARG A 41 -12.95 15.97 -13.42
C ARG A 41 -11.47 15.69 -13.38
N THR A 42 -10.98 15.20 -12.24
CA THR A 42 -9.57 14.90 -12.07
C THR A 42 -9.22 13.62 -12.83
N THR A 43 -8.22 13.70 -13.70
CA THR A 43 -7.69 12.53 -14.41
C THR A 43 -6.68 11.79 -13.54
N LEU A 44 -6.39 10.53 -13.88
CA LEU A 44 -5.33 9.78 -13.22
C LEU A 44 -3.97 10.50 -13.32
N SER A 45 -3.66 11.08 -14.48
CA SER A 45 -2.42 11.84 -14.69
C SER A 45 -2.35 13.06 -13.76
N GLU A 46 -3.43 13.83 -13.63
CA GLU A 46 -3.50 14.96 -12.70
C GLU A 46 -3.37 14.52 -11.24
N ALA A 47 -3.92 13.36 -10.88
CA ALA A 47 -3.72 12.81 -9.54
C ALA A 47 -2.27 12.40 -9.33
N MET A 48 -1.63 11.75 -10.30
CA MET A 48 -0.22 11.34 -10.21
C MET A 48 0.72 12.51 -9.97
N LEU A 49 0.43 13.68 -10.57
CA LEU A 49 1.17 14.92 -10.28
C LEU A 49 1.07 15.39 -8.83
N LYS A 50 0.02 15.00 -8.09
CA LYS A 50 -0.23 15.39 -6.70
C LYS A 50 0.23 14.36 -5.69
N ILE A 51 0.06 13.07 -5.98
CA ILE A 51 0.26 11.98 -5.02
C ILE A 51 1.36 10.99 -5.40
N GLY A 52 2.01 11.20 -6.55
CA GLY A 52 3.02 10.30 -7.09
C GLY A 52 2.43 9.16 -7.93
N GLU A 53 3.25 8.18 -8.26
CA GLU A 53 2.85 7.07 -9.12
C GLU A 53 2.01 6.03 -8.36
N PRO A 54 1.00 5.41 -9.00
CA PRO A 54 0.29 4.30 -8.41
C PRO A 54 1.22 3.11 -8.22
N VAL A 55 1.07 2.40 -7.10
CA VAL A 55 1.79 1.15 -6.85
C VAL A 55 1.28 0.03 -7.78
N PHE A 56 0.00 0.10 -8.14
CA PHE A 56 -0.61 -0.76 -9.16
C PHE A 56 -1.82 -0.08 -9.78
N ILE A 57 -2.16 -0.52 -11.00
CA ILE A 57 -3.46 -0.31 -11.63
C ILE A 57 -4.02 -1.70 -11.94
N SER A 58 -5.26 -1.95 -11.57
CA SER A 58 -5.88 -3.27 -11.64
C SER A 58 -7.36 -3.17 -11.99
N GLU A 59 -7.95 -4.27 -12.43
CA GLU A 59 -9.39 -4.39 -12.64
C GLU A 59 -10.00 -5.29 -11.58
N THR A 60 -11.15 -4.89 -11.04
CA THR A 60 -11.95 -5.72 -10.14
C THR A 60 -12.74 -6.76 -10.93
N LYS A 61 -13.28 -7.78 -10.26
CA LYS A 61 -14.12 -8.80 -10.91
C LYS A 61 -15.31 -8.22 -11.69
N ASP A 62 -15.82 -7.07 -11.27
CA ASP A 62 -16.97 -6.39 -11.89
C ASP A 62 -16.57 -5.43 -13.01
N GLY A 63 -15.32 -5.48 -13.49
CA GLY A 63 -14.83 -4.64 -14.61
C GLY A 63 -14.43 -3.22 -14.21
N LYS A 64 -14.48 -2.87 -12.91
CA LYS A 64 -14.06 -1.55 -12.45
C LYS A 64 -12.53 -1.45 -12.42
N ARG A 65 -11.97 -0.46 -13.13
CA ARG A 65 -10.54 -0.12 -13.08
C ARG A 65 -10.23 0.69 -11.84
N ILE A 66 -9.18 0.30 -11.12
CA ILE A 66 -8.73 0.96 -9.90
C ILE A 66 -7.22 1.24 -9.94
N ALA A 67 -6.80 2.36 -9.36
CA ALA A 67 -5.41 2.69 -9.14
C ALA A 67 -5.13 2.82 -7.63
N GLY A 68 -4.17 2.06 -7.12
CA GLY A 68 -3.82 2.01 -5.69
C GLY A 68 -2.56 2.80 -5.36
N PHE A 69 -2.66 3.69 -4.38
CA PHE A 69 -1.56 4.56 -3.94
C PHE A 69 -1.30 4.39 -2.44
N ASN A 70 -0.03 4.41 -2.05
CA ASN A 70 0.37 4.56 -0.66
C ASN A 70 0.48 6.06 -0.35
N LEU A 71 -0.29 6.53 0.63
CA LEU A 71 -0.27 7.92 1.09
C LEU A 71 0.64 8.13 2.29
N GLU A 72 0.63 7.20 3.24
CA GLU A 72 1.47 7.21 4.44
C GLU A 72 2.04 5.81 4.67
N ASN A 73 3.35 5.70 4.78
CA ASN A 73 4.04 4.52 5.27
C ASN A 73 4.95 4.97 6.41
N LYS A 74 4.80 4.38 7.59
CA LYS A 74 5.60 4.80 8.75
C LYS A 74 5.89 3.64 9.68
N ALA A 75 7.14 3.54 10.11
CA ALA A 75 7.57 2.70 11.22
C ALA A 75 7.81 3.58 12.45
N PHE A 76 7.28 3.18 13.60
CA PHE A 76 7.43 3.88 14.86
C PHE A 76 8.58 3.26 15.65
N THR A 77 9.82 3.60 15.27
CA THR A 77 11.03 3.07 15.91
C THR A 77 11.51 3.92 17.09
N GLU A 78 10.99 5.13 17.28
CA GLU A 78 11.52 6.12 18.22
C GLU A 78 10.87 6.11 19.63
N ASP A 79 9.74 5.42 19.84
CA ASP A 79 9.09 5.29 21.17
C ASP A 79 9.80 4.26 22.09
N TYR A 80 11.12 4.17 21.95
CA TYR A 80 11.98 3.08 22.40
C TYR A 80 12.35 3.12 23.89
N SER A 81 11.78 4.02 24.69
CA SER A 81 12.14 4.16 26.11
C SER A 81 11.12 3.61 27.11
N ASN A 82 9.83 3.47 26.75
CA ASN A 82 8.79 3.19 27.75
C ASN A 82 8.00 1.88 27.58
N ASN A 83 8.11 1.17 26.46
CA ASN A 83 7.36 -0.08 26.24
C ASN A 83 8.27 -1.32 26.28
N ILE A 84 8.92 -1.52 27.44
CA ILE A 84 9.14 -2.87 27.94
C ILE A 84 7.74 -3.40 28.31
N ILE A 85 7.06 -4.01 27.33
CA ILE A 85 5.82 -4.73 27.62
C ILE A 85 6.20 -5.82 28.63
N ASN A 86 5.66 -5.70 29.85
CA ASN A 86 5.79 -6.63 30.97
C ASN A 86 5.15 -7.99 30.65
N GLY A 87 5.75 -8.73 29.72
CA GLY A 87 5.31 -10.07 29.33
C GLY A 87 6.49 -10.86 28.80
N THR A 88 7.06 -11.69 29.67
CA THR A 88 8.08 -12.71 29.40
C THR A 88 9.48 -12.22 28.99
N MET A 89 10.36 -12.09 29.99
CA MET A 89 11.80 -12.30 29.83
C MET A 89 12.04 -13.75 29.36
N THR A 90 12.03 -13.99 28.06
CA THR A 90 12.56 -15.23 27.49
C THR A 90 14.05 -15.00 27.21
N PHE A 91 14.88 -15.52 28.10
CA PHE A 91 16.32 -15.77 27.99
C PHE A 91 17.04 -15.19 26.74
N GLY A 92 17.85 -14.14 26.94
CA GLY A 92 19.09 -13.92 26.18
C GLY A 92 19.07 -12.99 24.96
N GLU A 93 17.94 -12.74 24.30
CA GLU A 93 17.91 -11.89 23.09
C GLU A 93 16.83 -10.80 23.18
N LYS A 94 17.27 -9.53 23.09
CA LYS A 94 16.37 -8.37 23.04
C LYS A 94 15.56 -8.42 21.74
N SER A 95 14.28 -8.78 21.83
CA SER A 95 13.34 -8.67 20.70
C SER A 95 12.89 -7.23 20.54
N THR A 96 12.92 -6.70 19.32
CA THR A 96 12.41 -5.36 19.03
C THR A 96 11.01 -5.44 18.43
N LEU A 97 10.07 -4.70 19.01
CA LEU A 97 8.75 -4.47 18.40
C LEU A 97 8.79 -3.20 17.57
N ILE A 98 8.32 -3.30 16.33
CA ILE A 98 8.27 -2.20 15.36
C ILE A 98 6.82 -2.06 14.91
N PRO A 99 6.05 -1.14 15.53
CA PRO A 99 4.76 -0.76 15.01
C PRO A 99 4.93 -0.10 13.65
N LYS A 100 4.13 -0.51 12.67
CA LYS A 100 4.10 0.05 11.33
C LYS A 100 2.67 0.38 10.93
N ILE A 101 2.53 1.37 10.05
CA ILE A 101 1.27 1.72 9.43
C ILE A 101 1.40 1.93 7.94
N THR A 102 0.29 1.67 7.25
CA THR A 102 0.08 2.14 5.89
C THR A 102 -1.30 2.77 5.78
N LYS A 103 -1.39 3.95 5.15
CA LYS A 103 -2.64 4.61 4.78
C LYS A 103 -2.67 4.78 3.28
N ASN A 104 -3.75 4.36 2.67
CA ASN A 104 -3.85 4.17 1.22
C ASN A 104 -5.09 4.84 0.66
N ILE A 105 -5.00 5.24 -0.60
CA ILE A 105 -6.13 5.68 -1.40
C ILE A 105 -6.23 4.82 -2.66
N PHE A 106 -7.46 4.44 -3.00
CA PHE A 106 -7.80 3.72 -4.20
C PHE A 106 -8.70 4.58 -5.05
N LEU A 107 -8.23 4.97 -6.22
CA LEU A 107 -8.99 5.76 -7.19
C LEU A 107 -9.73 4.83 -8.12
N GLU A 108 -11.04 5.04 -8.26
CA GLU A 108 -11.88 4.34 -9.23
C GLU A 108 -11.88 5.15 -10.53
N LEU A 109 -11.61 4.48 -11.64
CA LEU A 109 -11.39 5.12 -12.95
C LEU A 109 -12.46 4.70 -13.94
N ASP A 110 -12.83 5.61 -14.84
CA ASP A 110 -13.55 5.27 -16.06
C ASP A 110 -12.59 4.84 -17.20
N GLU A 111 -13.16 4.58 -18.37
CA GLU A 111 -12.42 4.17 -19.57
C GLU A 111 -11.40 5.22 -20.04
N ASN A 112 -11.65 6.51 -19.75
CA ASN A 112 -10.80 7.64 -20.11
C ASN A 112 -9.78 7.99 -19.00
N ASN A 113 -9.61 7.11 -18.01
CA ASN A 113 -8.79 7.33 -16.82
C ASN A 113 -9.20 8.58 -16.01
N VAL A 114 -10.48 8.96 -16.03
CA VAL A 114 -11.05 10.00 -15.17
C VAL A 114 -11.50 9.37 -13.86
N ILE A 115 -11.23 10.03 -12.74
CA ILE A 115 -11.56 9.53 -11.41
C ILE A 115 -13.07 9.69 -11.17
N THR A 116 -13.79 8.59 -11.06
CA THR A 116 -15.23 8.55 -10.78
C THR A 116 -15.53 8.45 -9.27
N GLY A 117 -14.60 7.86 -8.52
CA GLY A 117 -14.72 7.65 -7.09
C GLY A 117 -13.37 7.40 -6.43
N PHE A 118 -13.37 7.36 -5.10
CA PHE A 118 -12.20 6.90 -4.36
C PHE A 118 -12.63 6.27 -3.04
N LYS A 119 -11.79 5.38 -2.53
CA LYS A 119 -11.91 4.79 -1.19
C LYS A 119 -10.59 4.93 -0.46
N LEU A 120 -10.67 5.15 0.85
CA LEU A 120 -9.53 5.13 1.75
C LEU A 120 -9.53 3.81 2.52
N ALA A 121 -8.35 3.24 2.72
CA ALA A 121 -8.15 2.16 3.68
C ALA A 121 -6.73 2.20 4.23
N GLY A 122 -6.56 1.65 5.42
CA GLY A 122 -5.26 1.56 6.06
C GLY A 122 -5.13 0.28 6.86
N SER A 123 -3.90 -0.07 7.17
CA SER A 123 -3.59 -1.14 8.11
C SER A 123 -2.48 -0.69 9.06
N ALA A 124 -2.57 -1.10 10.31
CA ALA A 124 -1.45 -1.05 11.25
C ALA A 124 -1.05 -2.47 11.63
N TRP A 125 0.25 -2.71 11.80
CA TRP A 125 0.75 -4.00 12.24
C TRP A 125 1.98 -3.85 13.12
N VAL A 126 2.26 -4.90 13.88
CA VAL A 126 3.49 -4.99 14.67
C VAL A 126 4.41 -6.02 14.03
N GLU A 127 5.63 -5.60 13.74
CA GLU A 127 6.73 -6.49 13.43
C GLU A 127 7.54 -6.77 14.68
N ARG A 128 7.84 -8.04 14.92
CA ARG A 128 8.82 -8.46 15.91
C ARG A 128 10.10 -8.87 15.20
N LYS A 129 11.19 -8.25 15.61
CA LYS A 129 12.54 -8.51 15.12
C LYS A 129 13.35 -9.23 16.21
N TYR A 130 13.74 -10.45 15.90
CA TYR A 130 14.83 -11.18 16.58
C TYR A 130 15.98 -11.31 15.57
N PHE A 131 16.32 -12.55 15.18
CA PHE A 131 17.17 -12.88 14.03
C PHE A 131 16.42 -12.80 12.68
N PHE A 132 15.10 -13.05 12.69
CA PHE A 132 14.19 -12.88 11.56
C PHE A 132 13.10 -11.86 11.91
N ILE A 133 12.49 -11.26 10.89
CA ILE A 133 11.33 -10.39 11.03
C ILE A 133 10.08 -11.29 10.97
N ARG A 134 9.09 -10.99 11.81
CA ARG A 134 7.76 -11.61 11.74
C ARG A 134 6.71 -10.56 12.06
N ASN A 135 5.65 -10.53 11.26
CA ASN A 135 4.43 -9.81 11.66
C ASN A 135 3.78 -10.57 12.83
N GLU A 136 3.17 -9.90 13.81
CA GLU A 136 2.50 -10.56 14.94
C GLU A 136 1.03 -10.16 15.11
N ALA A 137 0.71 -8.90 14.88
CA ALA A 137 -0.66 -8.40 14.93
C ALA A 137 -0.90 -7.48 13.73
N ARG A 138 -2.12 -7.53 13.17
CA ARG A 138 -2.59 -6.61 12.12
C ARG A 138 -3.99 -6.13 12.48
N ILE A 139 -4.24 -4.85 12.29
CA ILE A 139 -5.56 -4.24 12.39
C ILE A 139 -5.87 -3.44 11.12
N PRO A 140 -7.10 -3.49 10.59
CA PRO A 140 -7.56 -2.48 9.65
C PRO A 140 -7.75 -1.15 10.38
N LEU A 141 -7.51 -0.05 9.66
CA LEU A 141 -7.77 1.30 10.16
C LEU A 141 -9.18 1.76 9.79
N ASP A 142 -9.86 2.39 10.73
CA ASP A 142 -11.10 3.12 10.46
C ASP A 142 -10.82 4.50 9.85
N LEU A 143 -11.87 5.17 9.37
CA LEU A 143 -11.72 6.44 8.65
C LEU A 143 -11.13 7.54 9.54
N ASP A 144 -11.50 7.58 10.82
CA ASP A 144 -10.96 8.58 11.75
C ASP A 144 -9.46 8.36 11.99
N GLU A 145 -9.04 7.11 12.16
CA GLU A 145 -7.63 6.75 12.27
C GLU A 145 -6.82 7.10 11.02
N ILE A 146 -7.40 6.90 9.83
CA ILE A 146 -6.75 7.25 8.57
C ILE A 146 -6.56 8.77 8.48
N LEU A 147 -7.60 9.55 8.80
CA LEU A 147 -7.57 11.00 8.61
C LEU A 147 -6.80 11.73 9.72
N ASN A 148 -6.95 11.30 10.97
CA ASN A 148 -6.59 12.11 12.14
C ASN A 148 -5.49 11.51 13.01
N LYS A 149 -5.38 10.18 13.10
CA LYS A 149 -4.39 9.52 13.98
C LYS A 149 -3.00 9.49 13.33
N LYS A 150 -2.01 9.96 14.07
CA LYS A 150 -0.60 10.09 13.62
C LYS A 150 0.37 9.10 14.27
N GLU A 151 -0.04 8.47 15.36
CA GLU A 151 0.80 7.60 16.17
C GLU A 151 0.09 6.30 16.51
N PHE A 152 0.82 5.20 16.34
CA PHE A 152 0.33 3.84 16.57
C PHE A 152 1.37 3.07 17.38
N THR A 153 1.06 2.81 18.65
CA THR A 153 1.91 2.02 19.53
C THR A 153 1.65 0.53 19.36
N ALA A 154 2.59 -0.31 19.77
CA ALA A 154 2.40 -1.77 19.77
C ALA A 154 1.18 -2.17 20.62
N ASP A 155 1.04 -1.61 21.82
CA ASP A 155 -0.09 -1.89 22.73
C ASP A 155 -1.44 -1.56 22.12
N TYR A 156 -1.53 -0.44 21.40
CA TYR A 156 -2.74 -0.06 20.69
C TYR A 156 -3.14 -1.11 19.65
N ILE A 157 -2.16 -1.52 18.83
CA ILE A 157 -2.36 -2.50 17.76
C ILE A 157 -2.76 -3.86 18.34
N TYR A 158 -2.04 -4.35 19.36
CA TYR A 158 -2.37 -5.62 20.02
C TYR A 158 -3.76 -5.60 20.66
N THR A 159 -4.10 -4.53 21.38
CA THR A 159 -5.39 -4.42 22.05
C THR A 159 -6.54 -4.45 21.04
N LYS A 160 -6.43 -3.69 19.95
CA LYS A 160 -7.46 -3.69 18.89
C LYS A 160 -7.49 -5.03 18.14
N HIS A 161 -6.34 -5.65 17.89
CA HIS A 161 -6.26 -6.96 17.26
C HIS A 161 -6.94 -8.06 18.10
N GLN A 162 -6.70 -8.10 19.41
CA GLN A 162 -7.37 -9.05 20.31
C GLN A 162 -8.89 -8.86 20.33
N LYS A 163 -9.38 -7.61 20.30
CA LYS A 163 -10.82 -7.33 20.18
C LYS A 163 -11.41 -7.87 18.87
N LEU A 164 -10.70 -7.71 17.75
CA LEU A 164 -11.13 -8.27 16.46
C LEU A 164 -11.19 -9.79 16.48
N LEU A 165 -10.17 -10.45 17.04
CA LEU A 165 -10.15 -11.91 17.20
C LEU A 165 -11.33 -12.39 18.06
N ALA A 166 -11.63 -11.70 19.16
CA ALA A 166 -12.76 -12.02 20.02
C ALA A 166 -14.11 -11.86 19.30
N GLN A 167 -14.28 -10.79 18.52
CA GLN A 167 -15.47 -10.54 17.71
C GLN A 167 -15.66 -11.59 16.61
N ASN A 168 -14.58 -11.95 15.90
CA ASN A 168 -14.61 -12.96 14.84
C ASN A 168 -14.94 -14.35 15.39
N LYS A 169 -14.38 -14.71 16.56
CA LYS A 169 -14.69 -15.96 17.26
C LYS A 169 -16.17 -16.05 17.68
N TYR A 170 -16.77 -14.93 18.07
CA TYR A 170 -18.19 -14.88 18.42
C TYR A 170 -19.12 -14.96 17.19
N ASN A 171 -18.71 -14.36 16.07
CA ASN A 171 -19.55 -14.23 14.88
C ASN A 171 -19.53 -15.45 13.92
N SER A 172 -18.77 -16.51 14.22
CA SER A 172 -18.66 -17.77 13.44
C SER A 172 -18.48 -17.62 11.91
N ARG A 173 -18.13 -16.42 11.43
CA ARG A 173 -17.84 -16.11 10.03
C ARG A 173 -16.35 -15.94 9.87
N LYS A 174 -15.78 -16.91 9.14
CA LYS A 174 -14.37 -17.04 8.76
C LYS A 174 -13.45 -17.14 9.97
N GLU A 175 -12.86 -18.32 10.11
CA GLU A 175 -11.48 -18.41 10.55
C GLU A 175 -10.71 -17.34 9.74
N GLU A 176 -10.38 -16.22 10.39
CA GLU A 176 -9.14 -15.57 10.04
C GLU A 176 -8.11 -16.65 10.27
N ASN A 177 -7.77 -17.32 9.16
CA ASN A 177 -6.65 -18.18 9.05
C ASN A 177 -5.47 -17.32 9.50
N SER A 178 -5.14 -17.41 10.79
CA SER A 178 -3.90 -16.99 11.41
C SER A 178 -2.72 -17.78 10.84
N SER A 179 -2.94 -18.52 9.74
CA SER A 179 -1.94 -19.21 8.98
C SER A 179 -1.08 -18.20 8.21
N THR A 180 0.18 -18.25 8.58
CA THR A 180 1.35 -17.76 7.85
C THR A 180 1.63 -16.27 7.96
N TYR A 181 2.35 -15.92 9.02
CA TYR A 181 3.20 -14.74 9.13
C TYR A 181 4.31 -14.79 8.07
N LYS A 182 3.93 -14.77 6.79
CA LYS A 182 4.83 -14.43 5.70
C LYS A 182 5.01 -12.91 5.76
N ASP A 183 6.26 -12.47 5.76
CA ASP A 183 6.62 -11.05 5.78
C ASP A 183 5.76 -10.28 4.76
N CYS A 184 4.92 -9.38 5.29
CA CYS A 184 3.96 -8.60 4.52
C CYS A 184 4.20 -7.14 4.82
N GLU A 185 5.13 -6.57 4.05
CA GLU A 185 5.53 -5.16 4.04
C GLU A 185 4.44 -4.27 3.40
N TYR A 186 4.69 -2.95 3.35
CA TYR A 186 3.76 -1.93 2.85
C TYR A 186 3.03 -2.29 1.54
N LYS A 187 3.75 -2.76 0.51
CA LYS A 187 3.13 -3.15 -0.77
C LYS A 187 2.15 -4.31 -0.62
N CYS A 188 2.50 -5.32 0.19
CA CYS A 188 1.61 -6.45 0.47
C CYS A 188 0.36 -5.98 1.24
N GLN A 189 0.52 -5.07 2.21
CA GLN A 189 -0.60 -4.49 2.95
C GLN A 189 -1.52 -3.65 2.07
N LEU A 190 -0.97 -2.92 1.09
CA LEU A 190 -1.76 -2.20 0.09
C LEU A 190 -2.65 -3.14 -0.72
N PHE A 191 -2.10 -4.24 -1.25
CA PHE A 191 -2.91 -5.24 -1.97
C PHE A 191 -3.95 -5.92 -1.08
N LYS A 192 -3.64 -6.19 0.19
CA LYS A 192 -4.63 -6.70 1.15
C LYS A 192 -5.76 -5.70 1.37
N ASN A 193 -5.45 -4.43 1.63
CA ASN A 193 -6.46 -3.38 1.79
C ASN A 193 -7.33 -3.23 0.52
N ALA A 194 -6.75 -3.38 -0.66
CA ALA A 194 -7.48 -3.34 -1.91
C ALA A 194 -8.41 -4.55 -2.06
N ASN A 195 -7.93 -5.76 -1.77
CA ASN A 195 -8.75 -6.97 -1.78
C ASN A 195 -9.88 -6.92 -0.74
N ASP A 196 -9.63 -6.33 0.44
CA ASP A 196 -10.62 -6.12 1.49
C ASP A 196 -11.76 -5.19 1.03
N LEU A 197 -11.45 -4.19 0.18
CA LEU A 197 -12.42 -3.20 -0.34
C LEU A 197 -13.15 -3.62 -1.62
N TYR A 198 -12.51 -4.42 -2.47
CA TYR A 198 -12.96 -4.68 -3.85
C TYR A 198 -13.08 -6.18 -4.19
N GLY A 199 -12.66 -7.08 -3.30
CA GLY A 199 -12.51 -8.50 -3.63
C GLY A 199 -11.29 -8.76 -4.50
N THR A 200 -11.26 -9.92 -5.18
CA THR A 200 -10.12 -10.33 -6.01
C THR A 200 -9.81 -9.31 -7.11
N LEU A 201 -8.54 -8.92 -7.18
CA LEU A 201 -7.98 -8.03 -8.19
C LEU A 201 -7.33 -8.81 -9.33
N TYR A 202 -7.52 -8.33 -10.56
CA TYR A 202 -6.94 -8.92 -11.78
C TYR A 202 -5.93 -7.95 -12.40
N GLU A 203 -4.79 -8.48 -12.84
CA GLU A 203 -3.81 -7.69 -13.58
C GLU A 203 -4.41 -7.24 -14.91
N ILE A 204 -4.25 -5.96 -15.23
CA ILE A 204 -4.68 -5.40 -16.51
C ILE A 204 -3.72 -5.92 -17.58
N PRO A 205 -4.19 -6.57 -18.66
CA PRO A 205 -3.33 -7.01 -19.76
C PRO A 205 -2.58 -5.82 -20.35
N ALA A 206 -1.27 -5.96 -20.58
CA ALA A 206 -0.41 -4.89 -21.09
C ALA A 206 -0.92 -4.26 -22.41
N SER A 207 -1.72 -5.00 -23.20
CA SER A 207 -2.35 -4.53 -24.44
C SER A 207 -3.50 -3.53 -24.25
N SER A 208 -3.98 -3.33 -23.02
CA SER A 208 -5.09 -2.42 -22.67
C SER A 208 -4.63 -1.15 -21.96
N ILE A 209 -3.33 -1.05 -21.69
CA ILE A 209 -2.70 0.22 -21.31
C ILE A 209 -2.58 1.03 -22.60
N GLN A 210 -3.63 1.76 -22.97
CA GLN A 210 -3.47 2.87 -23.90
C GLN A 210 -2.40 3.79 -23.30
N GLU A 211 -1.29 3.95 -24.02
CA GLU A 211 -0.26 4.91 -23.68
C GLU A 211 -0.93 6.25 -23.35
N LEU A 212 -0.65 6.78 -22.16
CA LEU A 212 -1.09 8.12 -21.79
C LEU A 212 -0.64 9.06 -22.91
N PRO A 213 -1.56 9.78 -23.57
CA PRO A 213 -1.18 10.64 -24.67
C PRO A 213 -0.29 11.77 -24.15
N GLY A 214 0.97 11.77 -24.60
CA GLY A 214 1.79 12.97 -24.72
C GLY A 214 2.83 13.20 -23.63
N HIS A 215 4.05 12.70 -23.86
CA HIS A 215 5.27 13.47 -23.60
C HIS A 215 6.24 13.26 -24.77
N ASN A 216 6.05 14.07 -25.82
CA ASN A 216 7.15 14.35 -26.75
C ASN A 216 8.01 15.43 -26.08
N TYR A 217 9.19 15.05 -25.61
CA TYR A 217 10.33 15.94 -25.46
C TYR A 217 11.41 15.52 -26.45
#